data_AF-A0A397S019-F1
#
_entry.id   AF-A0A397S019-F1
#
_cell.length_a   1.000
_cell.length_b   1.000
_cell.length_c   1.000
_cell.angle_alpha   90.00
_cell.angle_beta   90.00
_cell.angle_gamma   90.00
#
_symmetry.space_group_name_H-M   'P 1'
#
loop_
_entity.id
_entity.type
_entity.pdbx_description
1 polymer ?
#
loop_
_entity_poly.entity_id
_entity_poly.type
_entity_poly.pdbx_seq_one_letter_code
_entity_poly.pdbx_strand_id
1 'polypeptide(L)'
;MIEMRRYFGFLFSKRGKIRFAIFALSTAIMIGLSYASGLSWGKWESVEGGYRYVVDILTASPYIFSFVLLGLCFIEPALIFSFKMKRNSFETERRLSVSKRSMYFARYIMGYLEIILPYTFAYFISAGFLFINRGYWDSFYLASFFYVVLHVGGIFAYSFFTFFYLRGRNIIDGFVLMVLATLAIMFLGNAILYLGNMAGGALMGSFEYRVNPFSMFQWACIYLDDALNHKSTLDNITKIFGMVSTGLFSLSIFGIVLHKGDFNCEHANQKTVSYFGYKTLIPLTFIPLMVFKNVIGLPIYYIFFVLVFSLTYLAYALSYRRFMFTKREWQLYFIIIGAEAFVYFLTLFL
;
A
#
# COMPACT_ATOMS: atom_id res chain seq x y z
N MET A 1 -9.09 31.45 9.03
CA MET A 1 -7.66 31.07 8.95
C MET A 1 -6.98 30.96 10.32
N ILE A 2 -7.22 31.89 11.24
CA ILE A 2 -6.63 31.90 12.60
C ILE A 2 -6.99 30.63 13.41
N GLU A 3 -8.24 30.18 13.37
CA GLU A 3 -8.69 28.97 14.08
C GLU A 3 -8.03 27.69 13.55
N MET A 4 -7.82 27.59 12.23
CA MET A 4 -7.10 26.47 11.62
C MET A 4 -5.65 26.41 12.08
N ARG A 5 -4.95 27.56 12.14
CA ARG A 5 -3.58 27.62 12.65
C ARG A 5 -3.48 27.15 14.11
N ARG A 6 -4.43 27.56 14.96
CA ARG A 6 -4.52 27.11 16.35
C ARG A 6 -4.78 25.61 16.45
N TYR A 7 -5.69 25.07 15.62
CA TYR A 7 -5.98 23.64 15.57
C TYR A 7 -4.76 22.80 15.13
N PHE A 8 -4.04 23.26 14.11
CA PHE A 8 -2.78 22.65 13.68
C PHE A 8 -1.74 22.64 14.80
N GLY A 9 -1.55 23.77 15.51
CA GLY A 9 -0.64 23.86 16.65
C GLY A 9 -1.01 22.89 17.78
N PHE A 10 -2.30 22.75 18.08
CA PHE A 10 -2.82 21.78 19.05
C PHE A 10 -2.55 20.33 18.64
N LEU A 11 -2.81 19.96 17.39
CA LEU A 11 -2.52 18.61 16.88
C LEU A 11 -1.02 18.31 16.95
N PHE A 12 -0.20 19.29 16.60
CA PHE A 12 1.25 19.19 16.64
C PHE A 12 1.72 18.93 18.08
N SER A 13 1.38 19.79 19.05
CA SER A 13 1.86 19.63 20.43
C SER A 13 1.43 18.29 21.06
N LYS A 14 0.18 17.87 20.84
CA LYS A 14 -0.37 16.64 21.42
C LYS A 14 0.32 15.37 20.94
N ARG A 15 0.83 15.35 19.70
CA ARG A 15 1.39 14.16 19.06
C ARG A 15 2.92 14.11 19.03
N GLY A 16 3.61 15.03 19.70
CA GLY A 16 5.08 15.08 19.70
C GLY A 16 5.75 13.73 20.05
N LYS A 17 5.28 13.06 21.10
CA LYS A 17 5.82 11.76 21.55
C LYS A 17 5.64 10.64 20.53
N ILE A 18 4.47 10.54 19.92
CA ILE A 18 4.16 9.51 18.90
C ILE A 18 5.07 9.71 17.68
N ARG A 19 5.24 10.96 17.25
CA ARG A 19 6.10 11.31 16.11
C ARG A 19 7.56 10.96 16.36
N PHE A 20 8.05 11.25 17.57
CA PHE A 20 9.40 10.86 17.96
C PHE A 20 9.58 9.33 18.01
N ALA A 21 8.58 8.60 18.52
CA ALA A 21 8.62 7.14 18.52
C ALA A 21 8.62 6.54 17.11
N ILE A 22 7.75 7.05 16.21
CA ILE A 22 7.71 6.65 14.80
C ILE A 22 9.06 6.94 14.14
N PHE A 23 9.62 8.13 14.35
CA PHE A 23 10.94 8.54 13.88
C PHE A 23 12.05 7.59 14.33
N ALA A 24 12.12 7.32 15.64
CA ALA A 24 13.16 6.48 16.21
C ALA A 24 13.06 5.04 15.68
N LEU A 25 11.84 4.52 15.60
CA LEU A 25 11.59 3.17 15.10
C LEU A 25 11.91 3.05 13.61
N SER A 26 11.45 3.98 12.76
CA SER A 26 11.73 3.95 11.32
C SER A 26 13.24 4.06 11.04
N THR A 27 13.93 4.93 11.78
CA THR A 27 15.39 5.10 11.67
C THR A 27 16.12 3.84 12.09
N ALA A 28 15.76 3.24 13.23
CA ALA A 28 16.37 2.01 13.70
C ALA A 28 16.16 0.84 12.73
N ILE A 29 14.94 0.68 12.20
CA ILE A 29 14.63 -0.36 11.22
C ILE A 29 15.42 -0.15 9.93
N MET A 30 15.45 1.07 9.38
CA MET A 30 16.17 1.35 8.15
C MET A 30 17.67 1.14 8.28
N ILE A 31 18.28 1.63 9.36
CA ILE A 31 19.72 1.43 9.62
C ILE A 31 20.01 -0.05 9.84
N GLY A 32 19.24 -0.71 10.71
CA GLY A 32 19.44 -2.12 11.07
C GLY A 32 19.28 -3.06 9.87
N LEU A 33 18.24 -2.87 9.07
CA LEU A 33 17.99 -3.68 7.87
C LEU A 33 18.97 -3.35 6.74
N SER A 34 19.40 -2.10 6.58
CA SER A 34 20.45 -1.73 5.62
C SER A 34 21.80 -2.34 5.99
N TYR A 35 22.11 -2.42 7.28
CA TYR A 35 23.32 -3.07 7.78
C TYR A 35 23.24 -4.60 7.62
N ALA A 36 22.10 -5.20 7.96
CA ALA A 36 21.87 -6.63 7.82
C ALA A 36 21.83 -7.11 6.36
N SER A 37 21.27 -6.31 5.45
CA SER A 37 21.32 -6.61 4.01
C SER A 37 22.75 -6.53 3.46
N GLY A 38 23.56 -5.61 4.01
CA GLY A 38 25.01 -5.54 3.83
C GLY A 38 25.79 -6.80 4.23
N LEU A 39 25.22 -7.66 5.07
CA LEU A 39 25.85 -8.89 5.52
C LEU A 39 25.34 -10.13 4.79
N SER A 40 24.12 -10.12 4.25
CA SER A 40 23.41 -11.33 3.81
C SER A 40 23.21 -11.50 2.30
N TRP A 41 23.35 -10.44 1.49
CA TRP A 41 23.03 -10.48 0.05
C TRP A 41 24.26 -10.33 -0.82
N GLY A 42 25.32 -11.09 -0.54
CA GLY A 42 26.43 -11.19 -1.49
C GLY A 42 26.22 -12.30 -2.50
N LYS A 43 26.61 -12.01 -3.74
CA LYS A 43 26.73 -12.98 -4.82
C LYS A 43 28.21 -13.30 -4.99
N TRP A 44 28.50 -14.55 -5.29
CA TRP A 44 29.84 -14.93 -5.74
C TRP A 44 29.97 -14.57 -7.22
N GLU A 45 30.78 -13.58 -7.54
CA GLU A 45 31.13 -13.22 -8.91
C GLU A 45 32.40 -13.95 -9.33
N SER A 46 32.44 -14.49 -10.55
CA SER A 46 33.67 -15.04 -11.12
C SER A 46 34.59 -13.90 -11.55
N VAL A 47 35.84 -13.92 -11.08
CA VAL A 47 36.89 -12.99 -11.47
C VAL A 47 38.06 -13.80 -12.03
N GLU A 48 38.89 -13.23 -12.91
CA GLU A 48 40.09 -13.93 -13.39
C GLU A 48 40.94 -14.41 -12.19
N GLY A 49 41.01 -15.74 -12.01
CA GLY A 49 41.72 -16.38 -10.91
C GLY A 49 40.87 -16.86 -9.72
N GLY A 50 39.54 -16.72 -9.73
CA GLY A 50 38.68 -17.31 -8.69
C GLY A 50 37.26 -16.75 -8.58
N TYR A 51 36.65 -16.91 -7.41
CA TYR A 51 35.35 -16.32 -7.08
C TYR A 51 35.52 -15.24 -6.01
N ARG A 52 34.91 -14.08 -6.20
CA ARG A 52 34.85 -12.99 -5.22
C ARG A 52 33.43 -12.86 -4.72
N TYR A 53 33.23 -12.88 -3.40
CA TYR A 53 31.94 -12.55 -2.80
C TYR A 53 31.72 -11.03 -2.89
N VAL A 54 30.76 -10.61 -3.70
CA VAL A 54 30.36 -9.22 -3.91
C VAL A 54 29.01 -9.00 -3.24
N VAL A 55 29.01 -8.16 -2.21
CA VAL A 55 27.78 -7.79 -1.50
C VAL A 55 26.94 -6.83 -2.35
N ASP A 56 25.79 -7.31 -2.82
CA ASP A 56 24.83 -6.63 -3.69
C ASP A 56 23.77 -5.87 -2.86
N ILE A 57 24.25 -4.97 -2.01
CA ILE A 57 23.44 -4.15 -1.06
C ILE A 57 22.36 -3.34 -1.78
N LEU A 58 22.59 -3.00 -3.05
CA LEU A 58 21.74 -2.13 -3.86
C LEU A 58 20.42 -2.77 -4.27
N THR A 59 20.35 -4.11 -4.36
CA THR A 59 19.08 -4.77 -4.74
C THR A 59 18.10 -4.86 -3.57
N ALA A 60 18.56 -5.08 -2.33
CA ALA A 60 17.68 -5.27 -1.17
C ALA A 60 17.29 -3.97 -0.43
N SER A 61 18.18 -2.97 -0.39
CA SER A 61 17.98 -1.70 0.32
C SER A 61 16.74 -0.91 -0.13
N PRO A 62 16.42 -0.79 -1.44
CA PRO A 62 15.23 -0.09 -1.93
C PRO A 62 13.90 -0.71 -1.46
N TYR A 63 13.83 -2.04 -1.37
CA TYR A 63 12.64 -2.75 -0.89
C TYR A 63 12.40 -2.52 0.60
N ILE A 64 13.48 -2.44 1.40
CA ILE A 64 13.40 -2.13 2.83
C ILE A 64 12.81 -0.73 3.02
N PHE A 65 13.33 0.27 2.32
CA PHE A 65 12.79 1.64 2.38
C PHE A 65 11.31 1.68 2.00
N SER A 66 10.96 1.02 0.90
CA SER A 66 9.58 0.89 0.44
C SER A 66 8.64 0.24 1.47
N PHE A 67 9.09 -0.86 2.10
CA PHE A 67 8.31 -1.58 3.10
C PHE A 67 8.08 -0.74 4.37
N VAL A 68 9.11 -0.02 4.82
CA VAL A 68 8.97 0.91 5.95
C VAL A 68 7.98 2.02 5.60
N LEU A 69 8.06 2.63 4.42
CA LEU A 69 7.11 3.68 4.02
C LEU A 69 5.68 3.14 3.98
N LEU A 70 5.47 1.97 3.38
CA LEU A 70 4.16 1.31 3.32
C LEU A 70 3.59 1.04 4.71
N GLY A 71 4.41 0.54 5.63
CA GLY A 71 4.02 0.32 7.02
C GLY A 71 3.56 1.62 7.69
N LEU A 72 4.31 2.72 7.50
CA LEU A 72 3.93 4.04 7.99
C LEU A 72 2.61 4.52 7.37
N CYS A 73 2.46 4.41 6.05
CA CYS A 73 1.24 4.76 5.34
C CYS A 73 0.02 3.93 5.78
N PHE A 74 0.22 2.71 6.28
CA PHE A 74 -0.83 1.84 6.81
C PHE A 74 -1.19 2.17 8.26
N ILE A 75 -0.20 2.38 9.12
CA ILE A 75 -0.42 2.62 10.55
C ILE A 75 -0.95 4.03 10.82
N GLU A 76 -0.42 5.03 10.11
CA GLU A 76 -0.71 6.44 10.42
C GLU A 76 -2.18 6.84 10.24
N PRO A 77 -2.89 6.45 9.17
CA PRO A 77 -4.33 6.69 9.07
C PRO A 77 -5.10 6.17 10.28
N ALA A 78 -4.70 5.02 10.81
CA ALA A 78 -5.33 4.44 11.98
C ALA A 78 -5.10 5.30 13.23
N LEU A 79 -3.87 5.78 13.44
CA LEU A 79 -3.52 6.65 14.56
C LEU A 79 -4.24 8.00 14.46
N ILE A 80 -4.17 8.68 13.33
CA ILE A 80 -4.68 10.05 13.15
C ILE A 80 -6.20 10.14 13.05
N PHE A 81 -6.87 9.13 12.48
CA PHE A 81 -8.32 9.14 12.31
C PHE A 81 -9.07 8.27 13.34
N SER A 82 -8.38 7.58 14.27
CA SER A 82 -9.01 6.83 15.37
C SER A 82 -9.98 7.66 16.22
N PHE A 83 -9.81 8.99 16.29
CA PHE A 83 -10.69 9.88 17.05
C PHE A 83 -12.14 9.81 16.57
N LYS A 84 -12.37 9.61 15.25
CA LYS A 84 -13.70 9.47 14.66
C LYS A 84 -14.44 8.25 15.22
N MET A 85 -13.69 7.21 15.57
CA MET A 85 -14.20 5.93 16.03
C MET A 85 -14.41 5.90 17.55
N LYS A 86 -14.04 6.97 18.28
CA LYS A 86 -14.27 7.15 19.72
C LYS A 86 -15.24 8.31 19.95
N ARG A 87 -16.46 8.00 20.44
CA ARG A 87 -17.55 8.98 20.64
C ARG A 87 -17.12 10.23 21.41
N ASN A 88 -16.46 10.06 22.55
CA ASN A 88 -16.02 11.15 23.42
C ASN A 88 -14.95 12.05 22.76
N SER A 89 -14.07 11.45 21.95
CA SER A 89 -13.03 12.20 21.24
C SER A 89 -13.63 13.02 20.10
N PHE A 90 -14.56 12.44 19.34
CA PHE A 90 -15.27 13.13 18.26
C PHE A 90 -16.12 14.30 18.78
N GLU A 91 -16.88 14.09 19.85
CA GLU A 91 -17.72 15.13 20.45
C GLU A 91 -16.88 16.29 21.03
N THR A 92 -15.72 15.99 21.62
CA THR A 92 -14.78 17.01 22.14
C THR A 92 -14.23 17.88 21.01
N GLU A 93 -13.91 17.27 19.87
CA GLU A 93 -13.36 18.00 18.72
C GLU A 93 -14.40 18.79 17.96
N ARG A 94 -15.67 18.36 17.95
CA ARG A 94 -16.79 19.12 17.39
C ARG A 94 -17.08 20.41 18.17
N ARG A 95 -16.61 20.52 19.41
CA ARG A 95 -16.70 21.78 20.20
C ARG A 95 -15.76 22.87 19.68
N LEU A 96 -14.77 22.51 18.86
CA LEU A 96 -13.95 23.48 18.15
C LEU A 96 -14.78 24.04 16.98
N SER A 97 -14.81 25.36 16.81
CA SER A 97 -15.55 26.10 15.77
C SER A 97 -15.07 25.85 14.32
N VAL A 98 -14.31 24.78 14.09
CA VAL A 98 -13.71 24.46 12.80
C VAL A 98 -14.67 23.59 11.98
N SER A 99 -14.81 23.89 10.69
CA SER A 99 -15.64 23.07 9.80
C SER A 99 -15.10 21.64 9.68
N LYS A 100 -16.02 20.66 9.54
CA LYS A 100 -15.68 19.22 9.45
C LYS A 100 -14.62 18.97 8.38
N ARG A 101 -14.81 19.51 7.17
CA ARG A 101 -13.90 19.35 6.03
C ARG A 101 -12.49 19.84 6.35
N SER A 102 -12.39 21.01 6.99
CA SER A 102 -11.12 21.58 7.42
C SER A 102 -10.43 20.76 8.51
N MET A 103 -11.20 20.17 9.42
CA MET A 103 -10.69 19.25 10.45
C MET A 103 -10.08 17.98 9.85
N TYR A 104 -10.80 17.30 8.94
CA TYR A 104 -10.29 16.11 8.25
C TYR A 104 -9.07 16.43 7.37
N PHE A 105 -9.09 17.57 6.66
CA PHE A 105 -7.97 18.03 5.85
C PHE A 105 -6.73 18.34 6.68
N ALA A 106 -6.90 19.05 7.81
CA ALA A 106 -5.79 19.33 8.72
C ALA A 106 -5.15 18.05 9.26
N ARG A 107 -5.97 17.08 9.67
CA ARG A 107 -5.51 15.77 10.12
C ARG A 107 -4.84 14.97 9.03
N TYR A 108 -5.37 15.02 7.82
CA TYR A 108 -4.76 14.37 6.67
C TYR A 108 -3.35 14.90 6.44
N ILE A 109 -3.19 16.23 6.33
CA ILE A 109 -1.87 16.88 6.17
C ILE A 109 -0.96 16.52 7.32
N MET A 110 -1.46 16.59 8.56
CA MET A 110 -0.66 16.28 9.74
C MET A 110 -0.15 14.85 9.69
N GLY A 111 -1.01 13.85 9.51
CA GLY A 111 -0.57 12.45 9.41
C GLY A 111 0.40 12.24 8.24
N TYR A 112 0.22 12.92 7.11
CA TYR A 112 1.17 12.84 6.00
C TYR A 112 2.54 13.44 6.37
N LEU A 113 2.58 14.56 7.09
CA LEU A 113 3.82 15.13 7.64
C LEU A 113 4.46 14.20 8.69
N GLU A 114 3.66 13.47 9.47
CA GLU A 114 4.13 12.45 10.41
C GLU A 114 4.79 11.26 9.72
N ILE A 115 4.54 11.05 8.43
CA ILE A 115 5.23 10.04 7.61
C ILE A 115 6.45 10.65 6.94
N ILE A 116 6.27 11.77 6.21
CA ILE A 116 7.34 12.36 5.39
C ILE A 116 8.53 12.73 6.23
N LEU A 117 8.33 13.48 7.33
CA LEU A 117 9.44 14.02 8.11
C LEU A 117 10.36 12.89 8.62
N PRO A 118 9.85 11.89 9.38
CA PRO A 118 10.72 10.83 9.86
C PRO A 118 11.29 9.97 8.76
N TYR A 119 10.52 9.65 7.72
CA TYR A 119 11.03 8.88 6.61
C TYR A 119 12.16 9.62 5.88
N THR A 120 12.01 10.93 5.64
CA THR A 120 13.02 11.76 4.96
C THR A 120 14.32 11.79 5.74
N PHE A 121 14.25 12.07 7.04
CA PHE A 121 15.44 12.07 7.89
C PHE A 121 16.09 10.68 7.98
N ALA A 122 15.31 9.62 8.21
CA ALA A 122 15.80 8.26 8.27
C ALA A 122 16.46 7.84 6.95
N TYR A 123 15.86 8.23 5.82
CA TYR A 123 16.40 7.99 4.49
C TYR A 123 17.75 8.69 4.29
N PHE A 124 17.85 9.99 4.57
CA PHE A 124 19.10 10.73 4.38
C PHE A 124 20.21 10.28 5.32
N ILE A 125 19.88 9.93 6.57
CA ILE A 125 20.85 9.33 7.50
C ILE A 125 21.37 8.01 6.92
N SER A 126 20.45 7.12 6.48
CA SER A 126 20.81 5.82 5.91
C SER A 126 21.62 5.98 4.60
N ALA A 127 21.22 6.92 3.74
CA ALA A 127 21.93 7.24 2.51
C ALA A 127 23.32 7.84 2.78
N GLY A 128 23.46 8.68 3.81
CA GLY A 128 24.76 9.20 4.25
C GLY A 128 25.71 8.10 4.72
N PHE A 129 25.20 7.09 5.44
CA PHE A 129 25.98 5.90 5.78
C PHE A 129 26.41 5.09 4.55
N LEU A 130 25.54 4.95 3.55
CA LEU A 130 25.89 4.28 2.28
C LEU A 130 26.96 5.07 1.51
N PHE A 131 26.85 6.40 1.50
CA PHE A 131 27.76 7.31 0.81
C PHE A 131 29.20 7.19 1.31
N ILE A 132 29.39 7.22 2.64
CA ILE A 132 30.72 7.08 3.27
C ILE A 132 31.38 5.76 2.86
N ASN A 133 30.60 4.73 2.57
CA ASN A 133 31.10 3.39 2.28
C ASN A 133 31.34 3.10 0.79
N ARG A 134 30.71 3.81 -0.18
CA ARG A 134 30.70 3.38 -1.60
C ARG A 134 30.92 4.45 -2.69
N GLY A 135 31.06 5.74 -2.35
CA GLY A 135 31.44 6.78 -3.34
C GLY A 135 30.27 7.50 -4.03
N TYR A 136 30.58 8.51 -4.87
CA TYR A 136 29.67 9.60 -5.23
C TYR A 136 28.56 9.24 -6.25
N TRP A 137 28.80 8.38 -7.23
CA TRP A 137 27.91 8.19 -8.39
C TRP A 137 26.57 7.49 -8.07
N ASP A 138 26.55 6.59 -7.08
CA ASP A 138 25.32 5.90 -6.65
C ASP A 138 24.30 6.83 -5.97
N SER A 139 24.76 7.99 -5.49
CA SER A 139 23.97 8.95 -4.72
C SER A 139 22.87 9.63 -5.54
N PHE A 140 23.12 9.86 -6.83
CA PHE A 140 22.16 10.53 -7.73
C PHE A 140 20.91 9.65 -7.98
N TYR A 141 21.13 8.35 -8.16
CA TYR A 141 20.06 7.39 -8.35
C TYR A 141 19.28 7.14 -7.05
N LEU A 142 19.97 7.08 -5.90
CA LEU A 142 19.33 7.08 -4.57
C LEU A 142 18.46 8.33 -4.36
N ALA A 143 18.94 9.53 -4.70
CA ALA A 143 18.10 10.74 -4.59
C ALA A 143 16.85 10.64 -5.48
N SER A 144 16.99 10.18 -6.72
CA SER A 144 15.87 10.01 -7.66
C SER A 144 14.84 8.98 -7.15
N PHE A 145 15.30 7.85 -6.61
CA PHE A 145 14.46 6.84 -5.98
C PHE A 145 13.68 7.39 -4.79
N PHE A 146 14.32 8.19 -3.94
CA PHE A 146 13.66 8.85 -2.81
C PHE A 146 12.45 9.67 -3.24
N TYR A 147 12.61 10.51 -4.26
CA TYR A 147 11.52 11.36 -4.73
C TYR A 147 10.34 10.54 -5.25
N VAL A 148 10.60 9.50 -6.04
CA VAL A 148 9.57 8.61 -6.58
C VAL A 148 8.83 7.87 -5.46
N VAL A 149 9.55 7.22 -4.56
CA VAL A 149 8.95 6.42 -3.48
C VAL A 149 8.20 7.29 -2.49
N LEU A 150 8.78 8.42 -2.07
CA LEU A 150 8.16 9.31 -1.09
C LEU A 150 6.92 10.02 -1.66
N HIS A 151 7.06 10.68 -2.82
CA HIS A 151 6.03 11.60 -3.31
C HIS A 151 4.95 10.89 -4.11
N VAL A 152 5.30 9.91 -4.94
CA VAL A 152 4.31 9.19 -5.73
C VAL A 152 3.74 8.02 -4.92
N GLY A 153 4.61 7.15 -4.41
CA GLY A 153 4.20 5.97 -3.63
C GLY A 153 3.59 6.32 -2.28
N GLY A 154 4.24 7.20 -1.51
CA GLY A 154 3.81 7.57 -0.16
C GLY A 154 2.47 8.32 -0.14
N ILE A 155 2.27 9.33 -1.00
CA ILE A 155 0.99 10.05 -1.11
C ILE A 155 -0.13 9.09 -1.51
N PHE A 156 0.11 8.23 -2.50
CA PHE A 156 -0.88 7.26 -2.95
C PHE A 156 -1.30 6.32 -1.83
N ALA A 157 -0.33 5.62 -1.23
CA ALA A 157 -0.59 4.62 -0.21
C ALA A 157 -1.31 5.25 0.99
N TYR A 158 -0.85 6.42 1.45
CA TYR A 158 -1.50 7.12 2.56
C TYR A 158 -2.92 7.60 2.22
N SER A 159 -3.15 8.14 1.02
CA SER A 159 -4.48 8.54 0.53
C SER A 159 -5.43 7.34 0.48
N PHE A 160 -4.95 6.25 -0.11
CA PHE A 160 -5.68 5.00 -0.28
C PHE A 160 -6.10 4.42 1.08
N PHE A 161 -5.15 4.25 1.99
CA PHE A 161 -5.44 3.71 3.31
C PHE A 161 -6.32 4.63 4.14
N THR A 162 -6.12 5.94 4.08
CA THR A 162 -7.01 6.91 4.73
C THR A 162 -8.44 6.80 4.21
N PHE A 163 -8.62 6.68 2.89
CA PHE A 163 -9.93 6.56 2.27
C PHE A 163 -10.70 5.33 2.79
N PHE A 164 -10.05 4.17 2.87
CA PHE A 164 -10.70 2.94 3.34
C PHE A 164 -10.87 2.92 4.86
N TYR A 165 -9.88 3.40 5.62
CA TYR A 165 -9.97 3.49 7.08
C TYR A 165 -11.16 4.35 7.53
N LEU A 166 -11.36 5.50 6.89
CA LEU A 166 -12.44 6.43 7.25
C LEU A 166 -13.85 5.87 7.02
N ARG A 167 -13.98 4.77 6.27
CA ARG A 167 -15.26 4.06 6.06
C ARG A 167 -15.54 3.02 7.14
N GLY A 168 -14.57 2.70 7.98
CA GLY A 168 -14.76 1.82 9.12
C GLY A 168 -15.68 2.43 10.17
N ARG A 169 -16.52 1.58 10.76
CA ARG A 169 -17.38 1.89 11.91
C ARG A 169 -16.61 2.02 13.23
N ASN A 170 -15.58 1.20 13.39
CA ASN A 170 -14.68 1.15 14.54
C ASN A 170 -13.25 0.88 14.07
N ILE A 171 -12.28 0.89 15.00
CA ILE A 171 -10.85 0.78 14.66
C ILE A 171 -10.56 -0.53 13.92
N ILE A 172 -11.10 -1.64 14.41
CA ILE A 172 -10.91 -2.98 13.81
C ILE A 172 -11.47 -3.00 12.38
N ASP A 173 -12.68 -2.48 12.19
CA ASP A 173 -13.35 -2.38 10.89
C ASP A 173 -12.53 -1.52 9.91
N GLY A 174 -12.00 -0.38 10.36
CA GLY A 174 -11.10 0.45 9.56
C GLY A 174 -9.87 -0.33 9.05
N PHE A 175 -9.22 -1.11 9.93
CA PHE A 175 -8.10 -1.97 9.54
C PHE A 175 -8.52 -3.07 8.56
N VAL A 176 -9.65 -3.75 8.83
CA VAL A 176 -10.15 -4.81 7.95
C VAL A 176 -10.48 -4.27 6.56
N LEU A 177 -11.08 -3.08 6.46
CA LEU A 177 -11.37 -2.44 5.17
C LEU A 177 -10.09 -2.09 4.41
N MET A 178 -9.04 -1.61 5.08
CA MET A 178 -7.74 -1.35 4.45
C MET A 178 -7.14 -2.62 3.88
N VAL A 179 -7.13 -3.72 4.65
CA VAL A 179 -6.60 -5.02 4.21
C VAL A 179 -7.42 -5.57 3.04
N LEU A 180 -8.75 -5.58 3.17
CA LEU A 180 -9.64 -6.03 2.09
C LEU A 180 -9.47 -5.20 0.82
N ALA A 181 -9.28 -3.88 0.93
CA ALA A 181 -9.08 -3.03 -0.23
C ALA A 181 -7.75 -3.33 -0.94
N THR A 182 -6.67 -3.56 -0.19
CA THR A 182 -5.39 -4.00 -0.75
C THR A 182 -5.54 -5.32 -1.49
N LEU A 183 -6.18 -6.30 -0.85
CA LEU A 183 -6.44 -7.61 -1.45
C LEU A 183 -7.31 -7.48 -2.70
N ALA A 184 -8.42 -6.74 -2.63
CA ALA A 184 -9.35 -6.55 -3.74
C ALA A 184 -8.68 -5.95 -4.98
N ILE A 185 -7.80 -4.95 -4.82
CA ILE A 185 -7.07 -4.35 -5.95
C ILE A 185 -6.05 -5.33 -6.51
N MET A 186 -5.29 -6.00 -5.64
CA MET A 186 -4.32 -7.02 -6.08
C MET A 186 -5.02 -8.11 -6.91
N PHE A 187 -6.20 -8.52 -6.47
CA PHE A 187 -7.02 -9.53 -7.10
C PHE A 187 -7.65 -9.07 -8.42
N LEU A 188 -8.30 -7.92 -8.42
CA LEU A 188 -8.85 -7.32 -9.64
C LEU A 188 -7.75 -7.09 -10.69
N GLY A 189 -6.60 -6.60 -10.25
CA GLY A 189 -5.45 -6.35 -11.10
C GLY A 189 -4.93 -7.60 -11.80
N ASN A 190 -4.75 -8.69 -11.05
CA ASN A 190 -4.36 -9.98 -11.61
C ASN A 190 -5.43 -10.57 -12.54
N ALA A 191 -6.71 -10.41 -12.24
CA ALA A 191 -7.79 -10.87 -13.11
C ALA A 191 -7.78 -10.13 -14.47
N ILE A 192 -7.62 -8.80 -14.46
CA ILE A 192 -7.51 -7.98 -15.69
C ILE A 192 -6.30 -8.43 -16.51
N LEU A 193 -5.18 -8.68 -15.84
CA LEU A 193 -3.96 -9.18 -16.49
C LEU A 193 -4.17 -10.52 -17.17
N TYR A 194 -4.77 -11.46 -16.46
CA TYR A 194 -5.04 -12.78 -16.98
C TYR A 194 -5.95 -12.75 -18.21
N LEU A 195 -6.99 -11.92 -18.18
CA LEU A 195 -7.87 -11.71 -19.34
C LEU A 195 -7.13 -11.06 -20.52
N GLY A 196 -6.21 -10.13 -20.25
CA GLY A 196 -5.34 -9.55 -21.28
C GLY A 196 -4.40 -10.58 -21.93
N ASN A 197 -3.84 -11.50 -21.13
CA ASN A 197 -3.00 -12.60 -21.61
C ASN A 197 -3.76 -13.49 -22.59
N MET A 198 -4.99 -13.88 -22.23
CA MET A 198 -5.85 -14.73 -23.06
C MET A 198 -6.27 -14.06 -24.36
N ALA A 199 -6.32 -12.73 -24.41
CA ALA A 199 -6.70 -11.96 -25.60
C ALA A 199 -5.57 -11.81 -26.64
N GLY A 200 -4.42 -12.49 -26.46
CA GLY A 200 -3.32 -12.51 -27.44
C GLY A 200 -2.50 -11.22 -27.51
N GLY A 201 -2.55 -10.39 -26.48
CA GLY A 201 -1.88 -9.09 -26.47
C GLY A 201 -0.38 -9.19 -26.18
N ALA A 202 0.47 -8.77 -27.11
CA ALA A 202 1.92 -8.54 -26.94
C ALA A 202 2.27 -7.42 -25.91
N LEU A 203 1.31 -6.93 -25.13
CA LEU A 203 1.49 -5.89 -24.10
C LEU A 203 2.08 -6.44 -22.79
N MET A 204 2.55 -7.69 -22.79
CA MET A 204 2.39 -8.62 -21.67
C MET A 204 3.65 -8.94 -20.87
N GLY A 205 4.84 -8.91 -21.49
CA GLY A 205 6.10 -9.27 -20.80
C GLY A 205 6.45 -8.32 -19.63
N SER A 206 5.77 -7.18 -19.54
CA SER A 206 5.96 -6.16 -18.51
C SER A 206 4.80 -6.04 -17.52
N PHE A 207 3.82 -6.94 -17.53
CA PHE A 207 2.60 -6.79 -16.73
C PHE A 207 2.38 -7.93 -15.71
N GLU A 208 3.06 -9.07 -15.88
CA GLU A 208 2.89 -10.35 -15.15
C GLU A 208 3.04 -10.33 -13.61
N TYR A 209 3.39 -9.19 -12.98
CA TYR A 209 3.58 -9.10 -11.52
C TYR A 209 3.05 -7.79 -10.89
N ARG A 210 2.28 -6.96 -11.61
CA ARG A 210 2.42 -5.49 -11.44
C ARG A 210 1.17 -4.69 -11.09
N VAL A 211 0.05 -5.31 -10.70
CA VAL A 211 -1.17 -4.60 -10.30
C VAL A 211 -1.52 -4.87 -8.83
N ASN A 212 -0.82 -4.19 -7.93
CA ASN A 212 -1.09 -4.11 -6.50
C ASN A 212 -0.96 -2.62 -6.13
N PRO A 213 -1.71 -2.05 -5.16
CA PRO A 213 -1.41 -0.70 -4.66
C PRO A 213 0.07 -0.49 -4.25
N PHE A 214 0.81 -1.58 -4.00
CA PHE A 214 2.24 -1.58 -3.69
C PHE A 214 3.15 -1.72 -4.91
N SER A 215 2.62 -2.01 -6.09
CA SER A 215 3.46 -2.22 -7.28
C SER A 215 4.26 -0.98 -7.63
N MET A 216 3.79 0.22 -7.29
CA MET A 216 4.54 1.48 -7.47
C MET A 216 5.88 1.47 -6.74
N PHE A 217 5.92 0.89 -5.55
CA PHE A 217 7.14 0.77 -4.76
C PHE A 217 8.10 -0.22 -5.42
N GLN A 218 7.56 -1.35 -5.90
CA GLN A 218 8.33 -2.31 -6.67
C GLN A 218 8.86 -1.70 -7.98
N TRP A 219 8.04 -0.93 -8.70
CA TRP A 219 8.44 -0.22 -9.92
C TRP A 219 9.52 0.82 -9.66
N ALA A 220 9.45 1.54 -8.53
CA ALA A 220 10.51 2.45 -8.12
C ALA A 220 11.82 1.68 -7.83
N CYS A 221 11.73 0.51 -7.19
CA CYS A 221 12.90 -0.34 -6.94
C CYS A 221 13.52 -0.88 -8.25
N ILE A 222 12.67 -1.37 -9.18
CA ILE A 222 13.10 -1.85 -10.50
C ILE A 222 13.72 -0.72 -11.32
N TYR A 223 13.11 0.47 -11.30
CA TYR A 223 13.67 1.66 -11.96
C TYR A 223 15.06 2.00 -11.41
N LEU A 224 15.23 1.99 -10.09
CA LEU A 224 16.52 2.24 -9.46
C LEU A 224 17.55 1.19 -9.88
N ASP A 225 17.20 -0.10 -9.82
CA ASP A 225 18.07 -1.19 -10.24
C ASP A 225 18.50 -1.07 -11.71
N ASP A 226 17.57 -0.76 -12.62
CA ASP A 226 17.88 -0.61 -14.04
C ASP A 226 18.71 0.65 -14.33
N ALA A 227 18.49 1.74 -13.59
CA ALA A 227 19.27 2.97 -13.69
C ALA A 227 20.72 2.78 -13.20
N LEU A 228 20.91 2.05 -12.11
CA LEU A 228 22.24 1.69 -11.59
C LEU A 228 22.99 0.74 -12.53
N ASN A 229 22.27 -0.20 -13.15
CA ASN A 229 22.83 -1.17 -14.10
C ASN A 229 22.93 -0.65 -15.54
N HIS A 230 22.69 0.65 -15.78
CA HIS A 230 22.82 1.30 -17.10
C HIS A 230 21.99 0.62 -18.21
N LYS A 231 20.83 0.03 -17.86
CA LYS A 231 19.92 -0.57 -18.84
C LYS A 231 19.09 0.49 -19.57
N SER A 232 18.56 0.14 -20.75
CA SER A 232 18.12 1.08 -21.79
C SER A 232 17.16 2.19 -21.35
N THR A 233 17.30 3.36 -21.99
CA THR A 233 16.55 4.61 -21.73
C THR A 233 15.06 4.56 -22.06
N LEU A 234 14.63 3.67 -22.96
CA LEU A 234 13.23 3.59 -23.43
C LEU A 234 12.31 2.95 -22.38
N ASP A 235 12.80 1.97 -21.63
CA ASP A 235 12.07 1.33 -20.53
C ASP A 235 11.86 2.28 -19.33
N ASN A 236 12.78 3.25 -19.15
CA ASN A 236 12.70 4.28 -18.13
C ASN A 236 11.57 5.29 -18.40
N ILE A 237 11.27 5.61 -19.66
CA ILE A 237 10.17 6.52 -20.01
C ILE A 237 8.81 5.90 -19.65
N THR A 238 8.60 4.62 -19.96
CA THR A 238 7.36 3.91 -19.64
C THR A 238 7.14 3.79 -18.13
N LYS A 239 8.22 3.59 -17.35
CA LYS A 239 8.18 3.61 -15.88
C LYS A 239 7.80 4.99 -15.33
N ILE A 240 8.36 6.08 -15.87
CA ILE A 240 8.02 7.45 -15.49
C ILE A 240 6.55 7.77 -15.79
N PHE A 241 6.04 7.38 -16.96
CA PHE A 241 4.61 7.55 -17.30
C PHE A 241 3.71 6.74 -16.37
N GLY A 242 4.10 5.52 -16.00
CA GLY A 242 3.42 4.72 -14.98
C GLY A 242 3.38 5.42 -13.62
N MET A 243 4.48 6.04 -13.20
CA MET A 243 4.54 6.80 -11.94
C MET A 243 3.67 8.07 -11.98
N VAL A 244 3.71 8.84 -13.08
CA VAL A 244 2.93 10.09 -13.23
C VAL A 244 1.42 9.81 -13.28
N SER A 245 0.98 8.87 -14.13
CA SER A 245 -0.44 8.49 -14.24
C SER A 245 -1.02 8.03 -12.91
N THR A 246 -0.20 7.30 -12.14
CA THR A 246 -0.56 6.83 -10.82
C THR A 246 -0.57 7.93 -9.77
N GLY A 247 0.38 8.87 -9.82
CA GLY A 247 0.35 10.09 -9.01
C GLY A 247 -0.92 10.93 -9.25
N LEU A 248 -1.37 11.03 -10.50
CA LEU A 248 -2.63 11.70 -10.86
C LEU A 248 -3.84 10.92 -10.32
N PHE A 249 -3.84 9.59 -10.40
CA PHE A 249 -4.88 8.76 -9.79
C PHE A 249 -4.93 8.92 -8.26
N SER A 250 -3.78 9.08 -7.61
CA SER A 250 -3.65 9.36 -6.18
C SER A 250 -4.32 10.66 -5.78
N LEU A 251 -4.04 11.73 -6.53
CA LEU A 251 -4.64 13.05 -6.35
C LEU A 251 -6.15 13.00 -6.58
N SER A 252 -6.63 12.14 -7.49
CA SER A 252 -8.05 11.94 -7.72
C SER A 252 -8.74 11.23 -6.54
N ILE A 253 -8.13 10.20 -5.94
CA ILE A 253 -8.65 9.55 -4.72
C ILE A 253 -8.68 10.54 -3.56
N PHE A 254 -7.62 11.32 -3.38
CA PHE A 254 -7.57 12.40 -2.41
C PHE A 254 -8.67 13.44 -2.63
N GLY A 255 -8.91 13.82 -3.89
CA GLY A 255 -10.04 14.66 -4.30
C GLY A 255 -11.38 14.07 -3.88
N ILE A 256 -11.58 12.76 -4.07
CA ILE A 256 -12.80 12.05 -3.67
C ILE A 256 -12.96 12.00 -2.14
N VAL A 257 -11.88 11.80 -1.37
CA VAL A 257 -11.90 11.88 0.11
C VAL A 257 -12.38 13.25 0.58
N LEU A 258 -11.95 14.32 -0.08
CA LEU A 258 -12.25 15.70 0.31
C LEU A 258 -13.58 16.23 -0.24
N HIS A 259 -14.08 15.68 -1.35
CA HIS A 259 -15.25 16.21 -2.05
C HIS A 259 -16.57 15.63 -1.53
N LYS A 260 -16.60 14.38 -1.06
CA LYS A 260 -17.81 13.82 -0.44
C LYS A 260 -17.92 14.26 1.02
N GLY A 261 -18.72 15.29 1.27
CA GLY A 261 -19.08 15.77 2.61
C GLY A 261 -19.81 14.73 3.49
N ASP A 262 -20.28 13.63 2.89
CA ASP A 262 -20.96 12.52 3.56
C ASP A 262 -20.01 11.34 3.76
N PHE A 263 -19.30 11.35 4.88
CA PHE A 263 -18.73 10.11 5.40
C PHE A 263 -19.91 9.27 5.93
N ASN A 264 -20.44 8.35 5.12
CA ASN A 264 -21.62 7.48 5.39
C ASN A 264 -21.60 6.68 6.72
N CYS A 265 -20.58 6.86 7.57
CA CYS A 265 -20.52 6.41 8.95
C CYS A 265 -20.12 7.64 9.78
N GLU A 266 -21.10 8.44 10.17
CA GLU A 266 -20.91 9.68 10.93
C GLU A 266 -20.70 9.42 12.43
N HIS A 267 -21.18 8.28 12.93
CA HIS A 267 -21.04 7.89 14.32
C HIS A 267 -20.40 6.52 14.46
N ALA A 268 -19.57 6.39 15.51
CA ALA A 268 -19.17 5.10 16.03
C ALA A 268 -20.43 4.25 16.19
N ASN A 269 -20.38 3.03 15.66
CA ASN A 269 -21.49 2.08 15.65
C ASN A 269 -22.52 2.13 14.50
N GLN A 270 -22.42 3.05 13.54
CA GLN A 270 -23.25 2.99 12.32
C GLN A 270 -22.76 1.91 11.34
N LYS A 271 -23.68 1.24 10.65
CA LYS A 271 -23.32 0.26 9.62
C LYS A 271 -22.69 0.98 8.42
N THR A 272 -21.63 0.39 7.85
CA THR A 272 -20.99 0.91 6.65
C THR A 272 -21.89 0.70 5.43
N VAL A 273 -22.54 1.77 4.96
CA VAL A 273 -23.39 1.77 3.76
C VAL A 273 -22.62 2.23 2.50
N SER A 274 -21.29 2.38 2.59
CA SER A 274 -20.51 2.85 1.43
C SER A 274 -20.48 1.81 0.31
N TYR A 275 -20.62 2.28 -0.94
CA TYR A 275 -20.33 1.49 -2.15
C TYR A 275 -18.88 0.98 -2.19
N PHE A 276 -17.95 1.62 -1.48
CA PHE A 276 -16.57 1.14 -1.33
C PHE A 276 -16.32 0.51 0.05
N GLY A 277 -17.33 -0.18 0.59
CA GLY A 277 -17.25 -0.92 1.85
C GLY A 277 -17.34 -2.43 1.62
N TYR A 278 -17.68 -3.17 2.68
CA TYR A 278 -17.77 -4.64 2.67
C TYR A 278 -18.61 -5.23 1.53
N LYS A 279 -19.68 -4.55 1.12
CA LYS A 279 -20.57 -5.02 0.03
C LYS A 279 -19.83 -5.22 -1.29
N THR A 280 -18.78 -4.45 -1.54
CA THR A 280 -18.02 -4.48 -2.80
C THR A 280 -16.68 -5.14 -2.61
N LEU A 281 -16.01 -4.88 -1.48
CA LEU A 281 -14.69 -5.45 -1.22
C LEU A 281 -14.71 -6.96 -1.02
N ILE A 282 -15.70 -7.51 -0.29
CA ILE A 282 -15.79 -8.95 -0.04
C ILE A 282 -15.97 -9.75 -1.34
N PRO A 283 -16.91 -9.39 -2.25
CA PRO A 283 -17.00 -10.07 -3.55
C PRO A 283 -15.72 -9.93 -4.38
N LEU A 284 -15.08 -8.76 -4.39
CA LEU A 284 -13.83 -8.56 -5.12
C LEU A 284 -12.66 -9.36 -4.55
N THR A 285 -12.63 -9.63 -3.24
CA THR A 285 -11.60 -10.50 -2.66
C THR A 285 -11.85 -11.97 -2.90
N PHE A 286 -13.06 -12.36 -3.29
CA PHE A 286 -13.36 -13.71 -3.76
C PHE A 286 -13.08 -13.94 -5.25
N ILE A 287 -12.76 -12.89 -6.01
CA ILE A 287 -12.71 -12.91 -7.49
C ILE A 287 -11.46 -13.53 -8.14
N PRO A 288 -10.40 -13.95 -7.42
CA PRO A 288 -9.40 -14.75 -8.13
C PRO A 288 -8.71 -15.73 -7.22
N LEU A 289 -9.20 -16.95 -7.24
CA LEU A 289 -8.44 -18.07 -6.74
C LEU A 289 -7.77 -18.76 -7.93
N MET A 290 -8.47 -19.07 -9.02
CA MET A 290 -7.84 -19.84 -10.11
C MET A 290 -6.74 -19.11 -10.92
N VAL A 291 -6.72 -17.77 -10.94
CA VAL A 291 -5.70 -16.97 -11.67
C VAL A 291 -4.29 -17.12 -11.06
N PHE A 292 -4.19 -17.39 -9.75
CA PHE A 292 -2.90 -17.45 -9.05
C PHE A 292 -2.14 -18.77 -9.22
N LYS A 293 -2.81 -19.84 -9.70
CA LYS A 293 -2.21 -21.17 -9.87
C LYS A 293 -0.97 -21.15 -10.77
N ASN A 294 -0.93 -20.26 -11.76
CA ASN A 294 0.16 -20.17 -12.73
C ASN A 294 1.37 -19.37 -12.21
N VAL A 295 1.23 -18.61 -11.12
CA VAL A 295 2.27 -17.70 -10.61
C VAL A 295 2.99 -18.29 -9.40
N ILE A 296 2.27 -19.02 -8.56
CA ILE A 296 2.77 -19.52 -7.29
C ILE A 296 2.53 -21.04 -7.30
N GLY A 297 3.60 -21.83 -7.32
CA GLY A 297 3.49 -23.29 -7.44
C GLY A 297 2.43 -23.92 -6.52
N LEU A 298 1.87 -25.05 -6.95
CA LEU A 298 0.66 -25.68 -6.37
C LEU A 298 0.57 -25.65 -4.83
N PRO A 299 1.60 -26.01 -4.04
CA PRO A 299 1.47 -26.07 -2.58
C PRO A 299 1.26 -24.69 -1.93
N ILE A 300 2.01 -23.68 -2.38
CA ILE A 300 1.96 -22.32 -1.80
C ILE A 300 0.65 -21.64 -2.21
N TYR A 301 0.15 -21.93 -3.42
CA TYR A 301 -1.15 -21.45 -3.88
C TYR A 301 -2.30 -21.88 -2.94
N TYR A 302 -2.37 -23.15 -2.55
CA TYR A 302 -3.44 -23.62 -1.64
C TYR A 302 -3.34 -23.00 -0.24
N ILE A 303 -2.13 -22.80 0.27
CA ILE A 303 -1.93 -22.12 1.57
C ILE A 303 -2.41 -20.66 1.48
N PHE A 304 -2.02 -19.96 0.42
CA PHE A 304 -2.43 -18.58 0.19
C PHE A 304 -3.96 -18.45 0.01
N PHE A 305 -4.56 -19.37 -0.76
CA PHE A 305 -6.01 -19.49 -0.92
C PHE A 305 -6.71 -19.59 0.42
N VAL A 306 -6.29 -20.53 1.27
CA VAL A 306 -6.92 -20.77 2.58
C VAL A 306 -6.80 -19.53 3.46
N LEU A 307 -5.65 -18.86 3.43
CA LEU A 307 -5.41 -17.65 4.21
C LEU A 307 -6.32 -16.50 3.76
N VAL A 308 -6.38 -16.22 2.45
CA VAL A 308 -7.23 -15.16 1.86
C VAL A 308 -8.71 -15.44 2.10
N PHE A 309 -9.12 -16.69 1.88
CA PHE A 309 -10.50 -17.12 2.12
C PHE A 309 -10.87 -16.93 3.60
N SER A 310 -9.99 -17.35 4.51
CA SER A 310 -10.18 -17.20 5.96
C SER A 310 -10.28 -15.73 6.37
N LEU A 311 -9.40 -14.87 5.86
CA LEU A 311 -9.44 -13.42 6.13
C LEU A 311 -10.72 -12.77 5.58
N THR A 312 -11.13 -13.13 4.36
CA THR A 312 -12.35 -12.61 3.73
C THR A 312 -13.60 -13.07 4.49
N TYR A 313 -13.63 -14.33 4.91
CA TYR A 313 -14.71 -14.89 5.72
C TYR A 313 -14.76 -14.25 7.11
N LEU A 314 -13.62 -14.02 7.76
CA LEU A 314 -13.55 -13.29 9.02
C LEU A 314 -14.11 -11.87 8.85
N ALA A 315 -13.72 -11.17 7.78
CA ALA A 315 -14.23 -9.84 7.48
C ALA A 315 -15.74 -9.85 7.21
N TYR A 316 -16.25 -10.87 6.53
CA TYR A 316 -17.68 -11.09 6.36
C TYR A 316 -18.39 -11.29 7.69
N ALA A 317 -17.87 -12.16 8.56
CA ALA A 317 -18.45 -12.46 9.86
C ALA A 317 -18.49 -11.22 10.75
N LEU A 318 -17.42 -10.41 10.75
CA LEU A 318 -17.35 -9.14 11.48
C LEU A 318 -18.34 -8.10 10.93
N SER A 319 -18.47 -8.01 9.60
CA SER A 319 -19.33 -7.04 8.93
C SER A 319 -20.82 -7.32 9.13
N TYR A 320 -21.22 -8.56 8.88
CA TYR A 320 -22.63 -8.97 8.91
C TYR A 320 -23.06 -9.53 10.27
N ARG A 321 -22.12 -9.72 11.21
CA ARG A 321 -22.34 -10.31 12.55
C ARG A 321 -23.03 -11.66 12.50
N ARG A 322 -22.69 -12.45 11.47
CA ARG A 322 -23.21 -13.80 11.25
C ARG A 322 -22.09 -14.65 10.71
N PHE A 323 -22.03 -15.88 11.18
CA PHE A 323 -21.08 -16.87 10.67
C PHE A 323 -21.62 -17.58 9.43
N MET A 324 -22.93 -17.58 9.21
CA MET A 324 -23.53 -18.28 8.07
C MET A 324 -23.85 -17.33 6.92
N PHE A 325 -23.41 -17.71 5.72
CA PHE A 325 -23.85 -17.10 4.46
C PHE A 325 -25.34 -17.36 4.24
N THR A 326 -26.05 -16.36 3.70
CA THR A 326 -27.42 -16.53 3.24
C THR A 326 -27.47 -17.35 1.95
N LYS A 327 -28.63 -17.91 1.64
CA LYS A 327 -28.84 -18.66 0.37
C LYS A 327 -28.41 -17.86 -0.87
N ARG A 328 -28.71 -16.56 -0.91
CA ARG A 328 -28.31 -15.67 -2.02
C ARG A 328 -26.79 -15.49 -2.12
N GLU A 329 -26.09 -15.48 -0.99
CA GLU A 329 -24.64 -15.32 -0.94
C GLU A 329 -23.92 -16.61 -1.32
N TRP A 330 -24.45 -17.76 -0.87
CA TRP A 330 -24.00 -19.06 -1.38
C TRP A 330 -24.18 -19.16 -2.89
N GLN A 331 -25.32 -18.73 -3.43
CA GLN A 331 -25.55 -18.70 -4.88
C GLN A 331 -24.52 -17.82 -5.60
N LEU A 332 -24.25 -16.62 -5.09
CA LEU A 332 -23.22 -15.74 -5.65
C LEU A 332 -21.84 -16.40 -5.63
N TYR A 333 -21.50 -17.08 -4.52
CA TYR A 333 -20.24 -17.78 -4.36
C TYR A 333 -20.08 -18.93 -5.36
N PHE A 334 -21.13 -19.74 -5.53
CA PHE A 334 -21.13 -20.81 -6.54
C PHE A 334 -21.07 -20.26 -7.97
N ILE A 335 -21.69 -19.12 -8.26
CA ILE A 335 -21.58 -18.47 -9.57
C ILE A 335 -20.14 -18.01 -9.83
N ILE A 336 -19.50 -17.38 -8.85
CA ILE A 336 -18.09 -16.94 -8.97
C ILE A 336 -17.17 -18.13 -9.18
N ILE A 337 -17.28 -19.18 -8.35
CA ILE A 337 -16.47 -20.41 -8.52
C ILE A 337 -16.75 -21.09 -9.86
N GLY A 338 -18.03 -21.18 -10.27
CA GLY A 338 -18.41 -21.79 -11.53
C GLY A 338 -17.87 -21.03 -12.74
N ALA A 339 -17.92 -19.69 -12.70
CA ALA A 339 -17.33 -18.83 -13.71
C ALA A 339 -15.80 -19.00 -13.77
N GLU A 340 -15.12 -19.06 -12.61
CA GLU A 340 -13.68 -19.30 -12.55
C GLU A 340 -13.30 -20.68 -13.11
N ALA A 341 -14.02 -21.74 -12.71
CA ALA A 341 -13.77 -23.09 -13.20
C ALA A 341 -14.00 -23.20 -14.72
N PHE A 342 -15.00 -22.48 -15.24
CA PHE A 342 -15.26 -22.41 -16.67
C PHE A 342 -14.14 -21.69 -17.44
N VAL A 343 -13.65 -20.54 -16.92
CA VAL A 343 -12.50 -19.83 -17.50
C VAL A 343 -11.25 -20.70 -17.46
N TYR A 344 -11.00 -21.39 -16.35
CA TYR A 344 -9.88 -22.33 -16.22
C TYR A 344 -9.98 -23.49 -17.21
N PHE A 345 -11.17 -24.06 -17.38
CA PHE A 345 -11.43 -25.10 -18.36
C PHE A 345 -11.12 -24.60 -19.77
N LEU A 346 -11.61 -23.42 -20.16
CA LEU A 346 -11.29 -22.83 -21.47
C LEU A 346 -9.78 -22.71 -21.72
N THR A 347 -8.99 -22.37 -20.70
CA THR A 347 -7.53 -22.29 -20.83
C THR A 347 -6.79 -23.62 -20.93
N LEU A 348 -7.45 -24.75 -20.71
CA LEU A 348 -6.85 -26.07 -20.97
C LEU A 348 -7.01 -26.50 -22.44
N PHE A 349 -7.90 -25.85 -23.19
CA PHE A 349 -8.22 -26.21 -24.59
C PHE A 349 -7.79 -25.15 -25.62
N LEU A 350 -7.32 -24.00 -25.15
CA LEU A 350 -6.64 -22.96 -25.93
C LEU A 350 -5.14 -23.05 -25.65
#